data_AF-A0A804IX06-F1
#
_entry.id   AF-A0A804IX06-F1
#
_cell.length_a   1.000
_cell.length_b   1.000
_cell.length_c   1.000
_cell.angle_alpha   90.00
_cell.angle_beta   90.00
_cell.angle_gamma   90.00
#
_symmetry.space_group_name_H-M   'P 1'
#
loop_
_entity.id
_entity.type
_entity.pdbx_description
1 polymer ?
#
loop_
_entity_poly.entity_id
_entity_poly.type
_entity_poly.pdbx_seq_one_letter_code
_entity_poly.pdbx_strand_id
1 'polypeptide(L)'
;MTMGQQELSSGQEGSVASHETSQPQRIKFKRLDKTAKHIMNILDNEAVDKVQTEREIPDIRPGYIVELKVEVPENKRRTSIIKGIVIARRNAGLNTTFRLRRLAAGVGVESVFPLYSPNIKEMKVVDKKKVRRAKLYYLRDRMNPLKK
;
A
#
# COMPACT_ATOMS: atom_id res chain seq x y z
N MET A 1 -25.83 -15.16 74.72
CA MET A 1 -26.23 -13.88 75.37
C MET A 1 -24.98 -13.17 75.86
N THR A 2 -25.08 -11.89 76.25
CA THR A 2 -23.98 -10.95 76.60
C THR A 2 -22.94 -10.75 75.48
N MET A 3 -23.03 -9.71 74.64
CA MET A 3 -22.71 -8.30 74.92
C MET A 3 -21.38 -8.12 75.65
N GLY A 4 -20.39 -7.61 74.91
CA GLY A 4 -19.16 -7.02 75.43
C GLY A 4 -18.77 -5.85 74.54
N GLN A 5 -18.97 -4.62 75.03
CA GLN A 5 -18.45 -3.39 74.43
C GLN A 5 -17.21 -2.95 75.22
N GLN A 6 -16.14 -2.52 74.54
CA GLN A 6 -15.28 -1.40 74.95
C GLN A 6 -14.30 -1.00 73.82
N GLU A 7 -14.61 0.14 73.19
CA GLU A 7 -13.78 1.33 72.94
C GLU A 7 -12.32 1.37 73.51
N LEU A 8 -11.33 2.16 73.05
CA LEU A 8 -11.11 3.24 72.04
C LEU A 8 -9.54 3.43 71.95
N SER A 9 -8.86 4.15 71.04
CA SER A 9 -9.14 4.93 69.82
C SER A 9 -7.84 5.10 68.98
N SER A 10 -7.93 5.62 67.74
CA SER A 10 -7.07 6.70 67.16
C SER A 10 -7.00 6.65 65.61
N GLY A 11 -7.03 7.82 64.96
CA GLY A 11 -6.91 7.97 63.50
C GLY A 11 -7.95 8.93 62.90
N GLN A 12 -7.50 10.12 62.46
CA GLN A 12 -8.37 11.22 62.03
C GLN A 12 -8.78 11.17 60.55
N GLU A 13 -9.99 11.70 60.31
CA GLU A 13 -10.44 12.53 59.18
C GLU A 13 -9.80 12.41 57.77
N GLY A 14 -10.66 12.09 56.80
CA GLY A 14 -10.69 12.76 55.50
C GLY A 14 -9.91 12.13 54.33
N SER A 15 -10.60 11.81 53.23
CA SER A 15 -10.57 12.68 52.03
C SER A 15 -11.29 12.08 50.80
N VAL A 16 -12.21 12.89 50.27
CA VAL A 16 -12.48 13.14 48.83
C VAL A 16 -12.70 11.94 47.88
N ALA A 17 -13.93 11.86 47.37
CA ALA A 17 -14.28 11.07 46.19
C ALA A 17 -13.42 11.46 44.97
N SER A 18 -12.68 10.50 44.42
CA SER A 18 -11.96 10.66 43.16
C SER A 18 -12.93 10.64 41.97
N HIS A 19 -13.61 11.76 41.73
CA HIS A 19 -14.19 12.04 40.43
C HIS A 19 -13.07 12.07 39.39
N GLU A 20 -12.96 11.01 38.58
CA GLU A 20 -12.21 11.03 37.34
C GLU A 20 -12.85 12.06 36.40
N THR A 21 -12.41 13.31 36.51
CA THR A 21 -12.72 14.36 35.55
C THR A 21 -11.93 14.08 34.28
N SER A 22 -12.50 13.23 33.43
CA SER A 22 -12.05 13.01 32.06
C SER A 22 -12.28 14.28 31.22
N GLN A 23 -11.43 15.28 31.46
CA GLN A 23 -11.46 16.54 30.74
C GLN A 23 -11.42 16.25 29.23
N PRO A 24 -12.41 16.70 28.44
CA PRO A 24 -12.45 16.40 27.02
C PRO A 24 -11.20 17.01 26.36
N GLN A 25 -10.38 16.16 25.74
CA GLN A 25 -9.11 16.58 25.16
C GLN A 25 -9.34 17.72 24.17
N ARG A 26 -8.72 18.88 24.42
CA ARG A 26 -8.86 20.09 23.60
C ARG A 26 -8.46 19.79 22.15
N ILE A 27 -9.46 19.65 21.28
CA ILE A 27 -9.27 19.37 19.85
C ILE A 27 -8.51 20.55 19.23
N LYS A 28 -7.22 20.36 18.95
CA LYS A 28 -6.40 21.33 18.22
C LYS A 28 -6.75 21.28 16.75
N PHE A 29 -7.72 22.09 16.33
CA PHE A 29 -8.06 22.26 14.92
C PHE A 29 -6.81 22.67 14.11
N LYS A 30 -6.36 21.78 13.23
CA LYS A 30 -5.34 22.09 12.22
C LYS A 30 -5.98 22.97 11.14
N ARG A 31 -5.17 23.77 10.44
CA ARG A 31 -5.61 24.50 9.23
C ARG A 31 -6.30 23.55 8.25
N LEU A 32 -7.36 24.01 7.59
CA LEU A 32 -8.20 23.21 6.69
C LEU A 32 -7.37 22.42 5.66
N ASP A 33 -6.37 23.06 5.02
CA ASP A 33 -5.48 22.40 4.04
C ASP A 33 -4.74 21.17 4.62
N LYS A 34 -4.31 21.26 5.88
CA LYS A 34 -3.60 20.16 6.57
C LYS A 34 -4.57 19.03 6.91
N THR A 35 -5.81 19.36 7.30
CA THR A 35 -6.86 18.39 7.58
C THR A 35 -7.32 17.70 6.30
N ALA A 36 -7.59 18.45 5.23
CA ALA A 36 -7.97 17.92 3.92
C ALA A 36 -6.89 16.99 3.33
N LYS A 37 -5.61 17.40 3.38
CA LYS A 37 -4.49 16.54 2.96
C LYS A 37 -4.36 15.27 3.82
N HIS A 38 -4.65 15.37 5.11
CA HIS A 38 -4.64 14.21 6.00
C HIS A 38 -5.77 13.23 5.67
N ILE A 39 -6.99 13.73 5.44
CA ILE A 39 -8.16 12.93 5.02
C ILE A 39 -7.86 12.22 3.68
N MET A 40 -7.32 12.93 2.69
CA MET A 40 -6.94 12.32 1.40
C MET A 40 -5.94 11.18 1.57
N ASN A 41 -4.93 11.35 2.43
CA ASN A 41 -3.97 10.28 2.72
C ASN A 41 -4.63 9.08 3.45
N ILE A 42 -5.62 9.30 4.31
CA ILE A 42 -6.37 8.22 4.99
C ILE A 42 -7.16 7.42 3.96
N LEU A 43 -7.92 8.08 3.08
CA LEU A 43 -8.72 7.45 2.03
C LEU A 43 -7.87 6.63 1.05
N ASP A 44 -6.68 7.14 0.69
CA ASP A 44 -5.73 6.46 -0.20
C ASP A 44 -5.15 5.19 0.44
N ASN A 45 -4.78 5.24 1.73
CA ASN A 45 -4.35 4.06 2.49
C ASN A 45 -5.47 3.03 2.63
N GLU A 46 -6.66 3.45 3.06
CA GLU A 46 -7.83 2.57 3.23
C GLU A 46 -8.19 1.84 1.93
N ALA A 47 -8.09 2.52 0.78
CA ALA A 47 -8.31 1.90 -0.52
C ALA A 47 -7.20 0.91 -0.91
N VAL A 48 -5.94 1.16 -0.54
CA VAL A 48 -4.83 0.20 -0.75
C VAL A 48 -5.00 -1.04 0.12
N ASP A 49 -5.36 -0.88 1.40
CA ASP A 49 -5.48 -1.96 2.37
C ASP A 49 -6.62 -2.93 2.00
N LYS A 50 -7.77 -2.41 1.52
CA LYS A 50 -8.85 -3.21 0.94
C LYS A 50 -8.34 -4.09 -0.22
N VAL A 51 -7.61 -3.50 -1.15
CA VAL A 51 -7.11 -4.22 -2.34
C VAL A 51 -6.00 -5.23 -1.99
N GLN A 52 -5.18 -4.97 -0.97
CA GLN A 52 -4.19 -5.96 -0.47
C GLN A 52 -4.86 -7.12 0.27
N THR A 53 -6.00 -6.89 0.92
CA THR A 53 -6.77 -7.94 1.59
C THR A 53 -7.41 -8.91 0.57
N GLU A 54 -7.86 -8.40 -0.57
CA GLU A 54 -8.44 -9.21 -1.65
C GLU A 54 -7.39 -10.03 -2.44
N ARG A 55 -6.11 -9.61 -2.47
CA ARG A 55 -5.07 -10.26 -3.27
C ARG A 55 -3.65 -9.97 -2.81
N GLU A 56 -2.82 -11.01 -2.86
CA GLU A 56 -1.38 -10.88 -2.71
C GLU A 56 -0.75 -10.17 -3.91
N ILE A 57 -0.06 -9.04 -3.65
CA ILE A 57 0.64 -8.25 -4.66
C ILE A 57 2.15 -8.30 -4.36
N PRO A 58 2.99 -8.87 -5.26
CA PRO A 58 4.43 -8.98 -5.02
C PRO A 58 5.13 -7.61 -5.10
N ASP A 59 6.20 -7.42 -4.30
CA ASP A 59 7.02 -6.19 -4.38
C ASP A 59 7.83 -6.13 -5.69
N ILE A 60 7.24 -5.48 -6.70
CA ILE A 60 7.87 -5.28 -8.01
C ILE A 60 8.87 -4.12 -7.98
N ARG A 61 10.11 -4.40 -8.41
CA ARG A 61 11.17 -3.38 -8.51
C ARG A 61 11.64 -3.21 -9.96
N PRO A 62 12.16 -2.02 -10.33
CA PRO A 62 12.85 -1.84 -11.61
C PRO A 62 13.94 -2.90 -11.80
N GLY A 63 14.00 -3.51 -12.98
CA GLY A 63 14.92 -4.61 -13.30
C GLY A 63 14.33 -6.01 -13.15
N TYR A 64 13.14 -6.16 -12.53
CA TYR A 64 12.46 -7.45 -12.45
C TYR A 64 11.76 -7.76 -13.78
N ILE A 65 11.76 -9.03 -14.18
CA ILE A 65 10.95 -9.54 -15.29
C ILE A 65 9.66 -10.09 -14.68
N VAL A 66 8.53 -9.55 -15.11
CA VAL A 66 7.21 -9.85 -14.58
C VAL A 66 6.33 -10.41 -15.71
N GLU A 67 5.53 -11.40 -15.36
CA GLU A 67 4.47 -11.96 -16.20
C GLU A 67 3.12 -11.59 -15.57
N LEU A 68 2.29 -10.90 -16.36
CA LEU A 68 0.94 -10.48 -15.99
C LEU A 68 -0.10 -11.29 -16.75
N LYS A 69 -1.17 -11.68 -16.05
CA LYS A 69 -2.42 -12.09 -16.67
C LYS A 69 -3.43 -10.94 -16.55
N VAL A 70 -3.76 -10.32 -17.68
CA VAL A 70 -4.66 -9.15 -17.75
C VAL A 70 -5.95 -9.54 -18.45
N GLU A 71 -7.07 -9.28 -17.80
CA GLU A 71 -8.40 -9.34 -18.41
C GLU A 71 -8.64 -8.07 -19.25
N VAL A 72 -9.02 -8.24 -20.51
CA VAL A 72 -9.31 -7.14 -21.43
C VAL A 72 -10.83 -7.06 -21.62
N PRO A 73 -11.51 -5.95 -21.23
CA PRO A 73 -12.97 -5.87 -21.22
C PRO A 73 -13.66 -6.18 -22.55
N GLU A 74 -12.99 -5.87 -23.66
CA GLU A 74 -13.43 -6.15 -25.04
C GLU A 74 -13.38 -7.66 -25.38
N ASN A 75 -12.40 -8.38 -24.82
CA ASN A 75 -12.12 -9.78 -25.11
C ASN A 75 -12.40 -10.68 -23.89
N LYS A 76 -13.63 -10.59 -23.34
CA LYS A 76 -14.09 -11.30 -22.11
C LYS A 76 -13.84 -12.81 -22.08
N ARG A 77 -13.60 -13.45 -23.22
CA ARG A 77 -13.34 -14.90 -23.32
C ARG A 77 -11.89 -15.32 -23.04
N ARG A 78 -10.91 -14.39 -23.01
CA ARG A 78 -9.49 -14.75 -22.87
C ARG A 78 -8.66 -13.73 -22.11
N THR A 79 -8.07 -14.16 -20.99
CA THR A 79 -7.03 -13.43 -20.27
C THR A 79 -5.76 -13.35 -21.12
N SER A 80 -5.24 -12.14 -21.30
CA SER A 80 -4.03 -11.87 -22.10
C SER A 80 -2.78 -11.95 -21.23
N ILE A 81 -1.77 -12.69 -21.69
CA ILE A 81 -0.49 -12.85 -20.97
C ILE A 81 0.53 -11.84 -21.50
N ILE A 82 1.09 -11.03 -20.60
CA ILE A 82 2.06 -9.98 -20.92
C ILE A 82 3.30 -10.16 -20.05
N LYS A 83 4.41 -10.53 -20.69
CA LYS A 83 5.73 -10.70 -20.07
C LYS A 83 6.67 -9.57 -20.51
N GLY A 84 7.39 -8.98 -19.56
CA GLY A 84 8.33 -7.89 -19.85
C GLY A 84 9.20 -7.50 -18.65
N ILE A 85 10.17 -6.61 -18.87
CA ILE A 85 11.00 -6.05 -17.80
C ILE A 85 10.36 -4.77 -17.25
N VAL A 86 10.31 -4.64 -15.92
CA VAL A 86 9.86 -3.42 -15.24
C VAL A 86 10.95 -2.36 -15.39
N ILE A 87 10.67 -1.31 -16.16
CA ILE A 87 11.62 -0.20 -16.41
C ILE A 87 11.48 0.92 -15.39
N ALA A 88 10.31 1.10 -14.79
CA ALA A 88 10.05 2.15 -13.81
C ALA A 88 8.83 1.79 -12.95
N ARG A 89 8.85 2.24 -11.70
CA ARG A 89 7.69 2.24 -10.78
C ARG A 89 7.49 3.67 -10.27
N ARG A 90 6.23 4.11 -10.18
CA ARG A 90 5.79 5.36 -9.55
C ARG A 90 4.86 4.99 -8.41
N ASN A 91 5.32 5.21 -7.17
CA ASN A 91 4.48 5.06 -5.99
C ASN A 91 3.61 6.30 -5.85
N ALA A 92 2.30 6.10 -5.80
CA ALA A 92 1.29 7.15 -5.73
C ALA A 92 0.00 6.57 -5.14
N GLY A 93 0.11 5.90 -3.98
CA GLY A 93 -1.04 5.30 -3.32
C GLY A 93 -1.70 4.19 -4.11
N LEU A 94 -3.03 4.21 -4.15
CA LEU A 94 -3.86 3.38 -5.02
C LEU A 94 -3.51 3.55 -6.51
N ASN A 95 -3.05 4.74 -6.90
CA ASN A 95 -2.59 5.07 -8.26
C ASN A 95 -1.11 4.71 -8.53
N THR A 96 -0.52 3.85 -7.69
CA THR A 96 0.82 3.29 -7.92
C THR A 96 0.84 2.56 -9.26
N THR A 97 1.78 2.93 -10.12
CA THR A 97 1.89 2.44 -11.50
C THR A 97 3.29 1.91 -11.77
N PHE A 98 3.39 0.93 -12.66
CA PHE A 98 4.65 0.41 -13.16
C PHE A 98 4.65 0.34 -14.69
N ARG A 99 5.83 0.46 -15.27
CA ARG A 99 6.04 0.42 -16.72
C ARG A 99 6.75 -0.88 -17.08
N LEU A 100 6.13 -1.69 -17.91
CA LEU A 100 6.74 -2.85 -18.55
C LEU A 100 7.27 -2.47 -19.93
N ARG A 101 8.43 -3.01 -20.29
CA ARG A 101 8.98 -3.00 -21.65
C ARG A 101 9.13 -4.43 -22.15
N ARG A 102 8.66 -4.71 -23.35
CA ARG A 102 8.87 -5.99 -24.05
C ARG A 102 9.15 -5.76 -25.53
N LEU A 103 9.80 -6.72 -26.17
CA LEU A 103 9.80 -6.82 -27.63
C LEU A 103 8.57 -7.64 -28.03
N ALA A 104 7.74 -7.12 -28.94
CA ALA A 104 6.59 -7.83 -29.49
C ALA A 104 6.63 -7.68 -31.02
N ALA A 105 6.66 -8.81 -31.75
CA ALA A 105 6.77 -8.83 -33.22
C ALA A 105 7.88 -7.91 -33.78
N GLY A 106 9.07 -7.92 -33.15
CA GLY A 106 10.20 -7.06 -33.54
C GLY A 106 10.15 -5.61 -33.03
N VAL A 107 8.98 -5.13 -32.56
CA VAL A 107 8.80 -3.75 -32.09
C VAL A 107 8.96 -3.65 -30.57
N GLY A 108 9.64 -2.62 -30.08
CA GLY A 108 9.79 -2.33 -28.66
C GLY A 108 8.55 -1.67 -28.07
N VAL A 109 7.70 -2.44 -27.38
CA VAL A 109 6.46 -1.96 -26.77
C VAL A 109 6.69 -1.64 -25.29
N GLU A 110 6.27 -0.43 -24.89
CA GLU A 110 6.15 -0.03 -23.48
C GLU A 110 4.67 0.05 -23.08
N SER A 111 4.33 -0.46 -21.91
CA SER A 111 2.96 -0.48 -21.38
C SER A 111 2.96 -0.09 -19.91
N VAL A 112 1.99 0.73 -19.50
CA VAL A 112 1.84 1.21 -18.12
C VAL A 112 0.66 0.51 -17.48
N PHE A 113 0.88 -0.07 -16.30
CA PHE A 113 -0.16 -0.78 -15.54
C PHE A 113 -0.31 -0.18 -14.14
N PRO A 114 -1.53 0.07 -13.65
CA PRO A 114 -1.78 0.34 -12.24
C PRO A 114 -1.59 -0.95 -11.44
N LEU A 115 -0.79 -0.89 -10.38
CA LEU A 115 -0.50 -2.04 -9.50
C LEU A 115 -1.78 -2.62 -8.88
N TYR A 116 -2.69 -1.73 -8.49
CA TYR A 116 -3.95 -2.04 -7.82
C TYR A 116 -5.15 -2.12 -8.79
N SER A 117 -4.95 -2.35 -10.09
CA SER A 117 -6.06 -2.52 -11.05
C SER A 117 -6.75 -3.88 -10.92
N PRO A 118 -8.10 -3.98 -10.85
CA PRO A 118 -8.82 -5.25 -10.79
C PRO A 118 -8.74 -6.08 -12.09
N ASN A 119 -8.30 -5.44 -13.19
CA ASN A 119 -8.10 -6.11 -14.48
C ASN A 119 -6.86 -7.02 -14.49
N ILE A 120 -5.94 -6.85 -13.53
CA ILE A 120 -4.78 -7.75 -13.36
C ILE A 120 -5.21 -8.90 -12.45
N LYS A 121 -5.42 -10.08 -13.03
CA LYS A 121 -5.83 -11.29 -12.31
C LYS A 121 -4.67 -11.98 -11.59
N GLU A 122 -3.49 -11.97 -12.20
CA GLU A 122 -2.31 -12.64 -11.65
C GLU A 122 -1.04 -11.87 -12.03
N MET A 123 -0.09 -11.77 -11.10
CA MET A 123 1.21 -11.13 -11.29
C MET A 123 2.31 -12.04 -10.74
N LYS A 124 3.18 -12.54 -11.62
CA LYS A 124 4.30 -13.43 -11.26
C LYS A 124 5.64 -12.77 -11.57
N VAL A 125 6.55 -12.75 -10.61
CA VAL A 125 7.95 -12.35 -10.83
C VAL A 125 8.71 -13.56 -11.37
N VAL A 126 9.17 -13.48 -12.62
CA VAL A 126 9.86 -14.58 -13.32
C VAL A 126 11.35 -14.56 -13.06
N ASP A 127 11.98 -13.38 -13.08
CA ASP A 127 13.42 -13.19 -12.92
C ASP A 127 13.73 -11.81 -12.31
N LYS A 128 14.89 -11.66 -11.67
CA LYS A 128 15.32 -10.45 -10.95
C LYS A 128 16.71 -10.02 -11.45
N LYS A 129 16.77 -9.16 -12.48
CA LYS A 129 18.06 -8.62 -12.95
C LYS A 129 18.57 -7.51 -12.01
N LYS A 130 19.86 -7.57 -11.65
CA LYS A 130 20.55 -6.53 -10.88
C LYS A 130 20.71 -5.26 -11.72
N VAL A 131 20.15 -4.15 -11.27
CA VAL A 131 20.23 -2.84 -11.94
C VAL A 131 20.71 -1.75 -11.01
N ARG A 132 21.38 -0.71 -11.55
CA ARG A 132 21.93 0.42 -10.78
C ARG A 132 21.06 1.69 -10.81
N ARG A 133 20.09 1.78 -11.72
CA ARG A 133 19.21 2.96 -11.88
C ARG A 133 17.77 2.63 -11.48
N ALA A 134 17.11 3.54 -10.78
CA ALA A 134 15.69 3.40 -10.41
C ALA A 134 14.72 3.53 -11.59
N LYS A 135 15.16 4.08 -12.73
CA LYS A 135 14.41 4.13 -13.99
C LYS A 135 15.33 3.71 -15.14
N LEU A 136 14.92 2.68 -15.88
CA LEU A 136 15.71 2.01 -16.91
C LEU A 136 15.39 2.53 -18.32
N TYR A 137 15.19 3.84 -18.48
CA TYR A 137 14.84 4.43 -19.78
C TYR A 137 15.92 4.25 -20.85
N TYR A 138 17.18 4.05 -20.46
CA TYR A 138 18.28 3.67 -21.35
C TYR A 138 18.06 2.31 -22.07
N LEU A 139 17.05 1.52 -21.68
CA LEU A 139 16.66 0.31 -22.40
C LEU A 139 15.86 0.60 -23.68
N ARG A 140 15.56 1.86 -23.98
CA ARG A 140 15.00 2.32 -25.25
C ARG A 140 16.03 2.24 -26.36
N ASP A 141 17.21 2.76 -26.08
CA ASP A 141 18.34 2.90 -27.01
C ASP A 141 19.17 1.59 -27.10
N ARG A 142 18.92 0.64 -26.19
CA ARG A 142 19.59 -0.67 -26.14
C ARG A 142 18.78 -1.70 -26.91
N MET A 143 19.33 -2.18 -28.02
CA MET A 143 18.69 -3.14 -28.93
C MET A 143 18.25 -4.46 -28.27
N ASN A 144 18.88 -4.90 -27.16
CA ASN A 144 18.40 -6.07 -26.43
C ASN A 144 18.75 -6.07 -24.92
N PRO A 145 17.79 -5.86 -23.99
CA PRO A 145 17.99 -5.99 -22.54
C PRO A 145 17.96 -7.44 -22.00
N LEU A 146 17.43 -8.37 -22.80
CA LEU A 146 16.99 -9.68 -22.31
C LEU A 146 18.07 -10.75 -22.38
N LYS A 147 19.03 -10.67 -23.33
CA LYS A 147 20.20 -11.56 -23.32
C LYS A 147 21.01 -11.40 -22.02
N LYS A 148 21.69 -12.50 -21.66
CA LYS A 148 22.66 -12.58 -20.56
C LYS A 148 23.90 -11.76 -20.92
#